data_AF-A0A969FSJ3-F1
#
_entry.id   AF-A0A969FSJ3-F1
#
_cell.length_a   1.000
_cell.length_b   1.000
_cell.length_c   1.000
_cell.angle_alpha   90.00
_cell.angle_beta   90.00
_cell.angle_gamma   90.00
#
_symmetry.space_group_name_H-M   'P 1'
#
loop_
_entity.id
_entity.type
_entity.pdbx_description
1 polymer ?
#
loop_
_entity_poly.entity_id
_entity_poly.type
_entity_poly.pdbx_seq_one_letter_code
_entity_poly.pdbx_strand_id
1 'polypeptide(L)'
;MSATYLAVAGRIRYELQQVSQVVERTLSIWQQQGQSANDYYLDAVALNLHGVYAGLERIFEAIANGVDHVRPQARNWHQELLRQMVIEIPGTRPS
;
A
#
# COMPACT_ATOMS: atom_id res chain seq x y z
N MET A 1 5.57 -24.14 4.65
CA MET A 1 6.03 -22.76 4.32
C MET A 1 7.26 -22.47 5.17
N SER A 2 8.30 -21.86 4.57
CA SER A 2 9.48 -21.38 5.33
C SER A 2 9.08 -20.26 6.30
N ALA A 3 9.75 -20.16 7.44
CA ALA A 3 9.55 -19.10 8.44
C ALA A 3 9.63 -17.69 7.83
N THR A 4 10.49 -17.49 6.82
CA THR A 4 10.62 -16.24 6.07
C THR A 4 9.32 -15.84 5.39
N TYR A 5 8.65 -16.77 4.68
CA TYR A 5 7.38 -16.47 4.00
C TYR A 5 6.24 -16.22 4.99
N LEU A 6 6.25 -16.86 6.16
CA LEU A 6 5.27 -16.59 7.21
C LEU A 6 5.42 -15.17 7.77
N ALA A 7 6.66 -14.70 7.97
CA ALA A 7 6.94 -13.34 8.41
C ALA A 7 6.50 -12.30 7.36
N VAL A 8 6.82 -12.53 6.08
CA VAL A 8 6.39 -11.67 4.97
C VAL A 8 4.86 -11.59 4.90
N ALA A 9 4.18 -12.74 4.94
CA ALA A 9 2.72 -12.78 4.92
C ALA A 9 2.08 -12.11 6.15
N GLY A 10 2.69 -12.25 7.33
CA GLY A 10 2.27 -11.55 8.54
C GLY A 10 2.35 -10.03 8.39
N ARG A 11 3.47 -9.52 7.85
CA ARG A 11 3.67 -8.09 7.59
C ARG A 11 2.67 -7.55 6.57
N ILE A 12 2.44 -8.27 5.48
CA ILE A 12 1.45 -7.88 4.45
C ILE A 12 0.05 -7.79 5.07
N ARG A 13 -0.38 -8.80 5.84
CA ARG A 13 -1.70 -8.80 6.51
C ARG A 13 -1.84 -7.64 7.49
N TYR A 14 -0.80 -7.36 8.27
CA TYR A 14 -0.79 -6.23 9.20
C TYR A 14 -0.96 -4.90 8.46
N GLU A 15 -0.15 -4.64 7.42
CA GLU A 15 -0.24 -3.40 6.65
C GLU A 15 -1.58 -3.28 5.91
N LEU A 16 -2.14 -4.37 5.39
CA LEU A 16 -3.48 -4.37 4.80
C LEU A 16 -4.54 -3.90 5.79
N GLN A 17 -4.49 -4.39 7.03
CA GLN A 17 -5.41 -3.95 8.09
C GLN A 17 -5.26 -2.44 8.37
N GLN A 18 -4.02 -1.93 8.39
CA GLN A 18 -3.79 -0.48 8.58
C GLN A 18 -4.34 0.34 7.42
N VAL A 19 -4.11 -0.09 6.18
CA VAL A 19 -4.64 0.56 4.97
C VAL A 19 -6.16 0.57 4.99
N SER A 20 -6.81 -0.55 5.32
CA SER A 20 -8.27 -0.63 5.44
C SER A 20 -8.83 0.38 6.44
N GLN A 21 -8.21 0.55 7.61
CA GLN A 21 -8.65 1.54 8.60
C GLN A 21 -8.56 2.97 8.07
N VAL A 22 -7.49 3.30 7.33
CA VAL A 22 -7.34 4.64 6.73
C VAL A 22 -8.39 4.85 5.63
N VAL A 23 -8.68 3.84 4.81
CA VAL A 23 -9.74 3.90 3.79
C VAL A 23 -11.10 4.14 4.44
N GLU A 24 -11.46 3.35 5.46
CA GLU A 24 -12.73 3.50 6.18
C GLU A 24 -12.88 4.90 6.79
N ARG A 25 -11.82 5.42 7.42
CA ARG A 25 -11.78 6.79 7.93
C ARG A 25 -11.95 7.83 6.83
N THR A 26 -11.29 7.64 5.68
CA THR A 26 -11.37 8.59 4.56
C THR A 26 -12.80 8.67 4.01
N LEU A 27 -13.44 7.51 3.85
CA LEU A 27 -14.81 7.43 3.35
C LEU A 27 -15.81 8.05 4.34
N SER A 28 -15.63 7.86 5.64
CA SER A 28 -16.52 8.46 6.64
C SER A 28 -16.39 9.99 6.68
N ILE A 29 -15.17 10.53 6.56
CA ILE A 29 -14.92 11.98 6.44
C ILE A 29 -15.57 12.54 5.17
N TRP A 30 -15.40 11.85 4.04
CA TRP A 30 -15.99 12.26 2.76
C TRP A 30 -17.52 12.30 2.82
N GLN A 31 -18.15 11.28 3.42
CA GLN A 31 -19.61 11.22 3.58
C GLN A 31 -20.17 12.33 4.48
N GLN A 32 -19.40 12.78 5.47
CA GLN A 32 -19.79 13.84 6.40
C GLN A 32 -19.69 15.27 5.81
N GLN A 33 -19.09 15.43 4.63
CA GLN A 33 -18.94 16.73 3.97
C GLN A 33 -20.28 17.37 3.52
N GLY A 34 -21.38 16.60 3.56
CA GLY A 34 -22.72 17.06 3.17
C GLY A 34 -23.16 18.35 3.90
N GLN A 35 -23.39 19.40 3.11
CA GLN A 35 -23.86 20.77 3.43
C GLN A 35 -22.85 21.78 3.97
N SER A 36 -21.59 21.42 4.22
CA SER A 36 -20.56 22.39 4.58
C SER A 36 -19.25 22.02 3.90
N ALA A 37 -19.08 22.52 2.67
CA ALA A 37 -17.82 22.47 1.94
C ALA A 37 -16.78 23.32 2.68
N ASN A 38 -16.20 22.74 3.72
CA ASN A 38 -15.09 23.32 4.47
C ASN A 38 -13.81 22.65 3.98
N ASP A 39 -12.84 23.46 3.55
CA ASP A 39 -11.57 23.02 2.97
C ASP A 39 -10.81 22.03 3.86
N TYR A 40 -11.01 22.09 5.19
CA TYR A 40 -10.43 21.11 6.13
C TYR A 40 -10.83 19.65 5.85
N TYR A 41 -12.05 19.40 5.34
CA TYR A 41 -12.45 18.03 4.98
C TYR A 41 -11.68 17.54 3.75
N LEU A 42 -11.45 18.43 2.78
CA LEU A 42 -10.67 18.11 1.58
C LEU A 42 -9.20 17.85 1.93
N ASP A 43 -8.61 18.69 2.78
CA ASP A 43 -7.24 18.49 3.27
C ASP A 43 -7.09 17.16 4.03
N ALA A 44 -8.05 16.83 4.89
CA ALA A 44 -8.05 15.57 5.62
C ALA A 44 -8.17 14.35 4.68
N VAL A 45 -9.02 14.43 3.66
CA VAL A 45 -9.15 13.38 2.64
C VAL A 45 -7.86 13.25 1.83
N ALA A 46 -7.27 14.35 1.38
CA ALA A 46 -6.00 14.35 0.64
C ALA A 46 -4.85 13.72 1.44
N LEU A 47 -4.74 14.08 2.73
CA LEU A 47 -3.75 13.50 3.63
C LEU A 47 -3.96 11.99 3.82
N ASN A 48 -5.21 11.56 4.01
CA ASN A 48 -5.48 10.13 4.17
C ASN A 48 -5.22 9.33 2.88
N LEU A 49 -5.54 9.90 1.70
CA LEU A 49 -5.21 9.28 0.41
C LEU A 49 -3.69 9.08 0.24
N HIS A 50 -2.88 10.06 0.65
CA HIS A 50 -1.43 9.90 0.69
C HIS A 50 -1.02 8.75 1.64
N GLY A 51 -1.65 8.66 2.81
CA GLY A 51 -1.44 7.56 3.76
C GLY A 51 -1.79 6.18 3.20
N VAL A 52 -2.88 6.06 2.43
CA VAL A 52 -3.26 4.84 1.71
C VAL A 52 -2.17 4.46 0.71
N TYR A 53 -1.71 5.40 -0.11
CA TYR A 53 -0.66 5.14 -1.10
C TYR A 53 0.63 4.66 -0.44
N ALA A 54 1.10 5.35 0.61
CA ALA A 54 2.29 4.95 1.35
C ALA A 54 2.16 3.56 2.00
N GLY A 55 0.94 3.18 2.43
CA GLY A 55 0.68 1.83 2.94
C GLY A 55 0.75 0.75 1.88
N LEU A 56 0.23 1.01 0.68
CA LEU A 56 0.38 0.12 -0.47
C LEU A 56 1.86 -0.06 -0.86
N GLU A 57 2.64 1.03 -0.85
CA GLU A 57 4.08 0.94 -1.12
C GLU A 57 4.80 0.03 -0.12
N ARG A 58 4.50 0.13 1.19
CA ARG A 58 5.09 -0.77 2.20
C ARG A 58 4.75 -2.24 1.96
N ILE A 59 3.53 -2.52 1.50
CA ILE A 59 3.11 -3.88 1.12
C ILE A 59 3.94 -4.35 -0.09
N PHE A 60 4.06 -3.52 -1.13
CA PHE A 60 4.83 -3.86 -2.32
C PHE A 60 6.32 -4.03 -2.02
N GLU A 61 6.90 -3.23 -1.13
CA GLU A 61 8.26 -3.42 -0.65
C GLU A 61 8.43 -4.74 0.11
N ALA A 62 7.44 -5.15 0.91
CA ALA A 62 7.49 -6.44 1.61
C ALA A 62 7.48 -7.61 0.61
N ILE A 63 6.71 -7.50 -0.48
CA ILE A 63 6.70 -8.47 -1.58
C ILE A 63 8.04 -8.45 -2.33
N ALA A 64 8.51 -7.28 -2.75
CA ALA A 64 9.75 -7.12 -3.51
C ALA A 64 10.97 -7.68 -2.75
N ASN A 65 11.08 -7.42 -1.45
CA ASN A 65 12.18 -7.95 -0.63
C ASN A 65 11.99 -9.43 -0.26
N GLY A 66 10.76 -9.82 0.09
CA GLY A 66 10.48 -11.11 0.71
C GLY A 66 10.17 -12.24 -0.26
N VAL A 67 9.65 -11.89 -1.44
CA VAL A 67 9.22 -12.82 -2.50
C VAL A 67 10.10 -12.66 -3.73
N ASP A 68 10.20 -11.46 -4.28
CA ASP A 68 10.98 -11.22 -5.51
C ASP A 68 12.49 -11.16 -5.24
N HIS A 69 12.88 -11.03 -3.97
CA HIS A 69 14.26 -10.89 -3.49
C HIS A 69 15.04 -9.70 -4.07
N VAL A 70 14.35 -8.77 -4.73
CA VAL A 70 14.94 -7.55 -5.30
C VAL A 70 13.99 -6.38 -5.14
N ARG A 71 14.51 -5.27 -4.59
CA ARG A 71 13.80 -4.00 -4.48
C ARG A 71 14.45 -2.97 -5.41
N PRO A 72 13.69 -2.17 -6.16
CA PRO A 72 14.25 -1.07 -6.95
C PRO A 72 14.97 -0.04 -6.07
N GLN A 73 16.04 0.56 -6.59
CA GLN A 73 16.91 1.49 -5.84
C GLN A 73 17.11 2.84 -6.54
N ALA A 74 16.60 3.01 -7.76
CA ALA A 74 16.75 4.25 -8.50
C ALA A 74 16.00 5.42 -7.83
N ARG A 75 16.24 6.66 -8.27
CA ARG A 75 15.52 7.84 -7.74
C ARG A 75 13.99 7.73 -7.91
N ASN A 76 13.56 7.03 -8.96
CA ASN A 76 12.18 6.71 -9.31
C ASN A 76 11.74 5.33 -8.79
N TRP A 77 12.38 4.79 -7.74
CA TRP A 77 12.13 3.43 -7.25
C TRP A 77 10.64 3.17 -6.97
N HIS A 78 9.90 4.16 -6.48
CA HIS A 78 8.47 4.06 -6.22
C HIS A 78 7.70 3.62 -7.48
N GLN A 79 8.00 4.22 -8.63
CA GLN A 79 7.37 3.87 -9.91
C GLN A 79 7.84 2.51 -10.44
N GLU A 80 9.12 2.18 -10.25
CA GLU A 80 9.67 0.89 -10.63
C GLU A 80 9.07 -0.25 -9.81
N LEU A 81 8.81 0.01 -8.53
CA LEU A 81 8.15 -0.93 -7.63
C LEU A 81 6.75 -1.25 -8.13
N LEU A 82 5.97 -0.23 -8.52
CA LEU A 82 4.65 -0.44 -9.12
C LEU A 82 4.73 -1.28 -10.40
N ARG A 83 5.72 -1.02 -11.27
CA ARG A 83 5.91 -1.82 -12.50
C ARG A 83 6.26 -3.27 -12.17
N GLN A 84 7.14 -3.50 -11.20
CA GLN A 84 7.53 -4.83 -10.75
C GLN A 84 6.32 -5.63 -10.24
N MET A 85 5.41 -5.00 -9.48
CA MET A 85 4.18 -5.63 -8.98
C MET A 85 3.20 -6.06 -10.08
N VAL A 86 3.33 -5.54 -11.31
CA VAL A 86 2.48 -5.92 -12.46
C VAL A 86 3.14 -6.99 -13.35
N ILE A 87 4.47 -7.12 -13.34
CA ILE A 87 5.22 -8.10 -14.17
C ILE A 87 5.35 -9.48 -13.52
N GLU A 88 4.74 -10.51 -14.11
CA GLU A 88 4.92 -11.91 -13.67
C GLU A 88 6.39 -12.32 -13.61
N ILE A 89 6.75 -13.10 -12.57
CA ILE A 89 8.10 -13.64 -12.40
C ILE A 89 7.97 -15.17 -12.32
N PRO A 90 8.14 -15.89 -13.45
CA PRO A 90 7.99 -17.34 -13.50
C PRO A 90 8.81 -18.05 -12.42
N GLY A 91 8.15 -18.92 -11.68
CA GLY A 91 8.76 -19.67 -10.57
C GLY A 91 8.92 -18.91 -9.25
N THR A 92 8.55 -17.62 -9.19
CA THR A 92 8.66 -16.78 -7.96
C THR A 92 7.31 -16.27 -7.48
N ARG A 93 6.55 -15.60 -8.36
CA ARG A 93 5.18 -15.15 -8.06
C ARG A 93 4.23 -15.61 -9.16
N PRO A 94 3.07 -16.21 -8.80
CA PRO A 94 2.12 -16.69 -9.80
C PRO A 94 1.43 -15.54 -10.55
N SER A 95 0.96 -15.86 -11.75
CA SER A 95 -0.02 -15.12 -12.56
C SER A 95 -1.42 -15.21 -11.93
#